data_AF-A0A366ZI12-F1
#
_entry.id   AF-A0A366ZI12-F1
#
_cell.length_a   1.000
_cell.length_b   1.000
_cell.length_c   1.000
_cell.angle_alpha   90.00
_cell.angle_beta   90.00
_cell.angle_gamma   90.00
#
_symmetry.space_group_name_H-M   'P 1'
#
loop_
_entity.id
_entity.type
_entity.pdbx_description
1 polymer ?
#
loop_
_entity_poly.entity_id
_entity_poly.type
_entity_poly.pdbx_seq_one_letter_code
_entity_poly.pdbx_strand_id
1 'polypeptide(L)'
;MLWREPRDDQAVCALEGDAARFPTDVMDFEQTGLGDAGGVWWLHHDLSDLDANPLSCLRIRINSAHPAGSRLVDGSPEASDARSALYWDVNRLLVHAALDSDEFVTGWGAFRVGSLGHTLEQLCRRLWPYQDARALRASRANDRGRFEVSLQARVGLFTEAAG
;
A
#
# COMPACT_ATOMS: atom_id res chain seq x y z
N MET A 1 -7.52 15.27 -30.89
CA MET A 1 -7.24 15.92 -29.59
C MET A 1 -5.88 15.44 -29.13
N LEU A 2 -4.88 16.33 -29.13
CA LEU A 2 -3.54 16.07 -28.65
C LEU A 2 -3.53 16.13 -27.12
N TRP A 3 -3.18 15.02 -26.45
CA TRP A 3 -2.79 15.06 -25.05
C TRP A 3 -1.26 15.24 -25.01
N ARG A 4 -0.82 16.32 -24.37
CA ARG A 4 0.58 16.66 -24.12
C ARG A 4 1.12 15.81 -22.96
N GLU A 5 2.38 15.41 -23.10
CA GLU A 5 3.18 14.60 -22.17
C GLU A 5 3.22 15.18 -20.74
N PRO A 6 3.30 14.34 -19.69
CA PRO A 6 3.91 14.73 -18.44
C PRO A 6 5.44 14.57 -18.56
N ARG A 7 6.16 15.69 -18.49
CA ARG A 7 7.59 15.73 -18.13
C ARG A 7 7.71 15.90 -16.62
N ASP A 8 8.15 14.84 -15.96
CA ASP A 8 9.25 14.81 -14.97
C ASP A 8 9.21 13.43 -14.30
N ASP A 9 10.20 12.61 -14.64
CA ASP A 9 10.76 11.45 -13.92
C ASP A 9 9.85 10.63 -13.00
N GLN A 10 8.69 10.19 -13.51
CA GLN A 10 7.96 9.06 -12.92
C GLN A 10 8.68 7.76 -13.27
N ALA A 11 9.63 7.34 -12.44
CA ALA A 11 10.16 5.99 -12.49
C ALA A 11 9.08 5.02 -11.97
N VAL A 12 8.40 4.40 -12.93
CA VAL A 12 7.30 3.46 -12.69
C VAL A 12 7.88 2.11 -12.24
N CYS A 13 8.10 1.95 -10.94
CA CYS A 13 8.57 0.68 -10.35
C CYS A 13 7.50 -0.42 -10.50
N ALA A 14 7.90 -1.59 -10.98
CA ALA A 14 7.04 -2.77 -11.08
C ALA A 14 6.94 -3.46 -9.72
N LEU A 15 5.73 -3.55 -9.17
CA LEU A 15 5.35 -4.56 -8.19
C LEU A 15 4.50 -5.55 -9.01
N GLU A 16 5.02 -6.76 -9.25
CA GLU A 16 4.62 -7.68 -10.33
C GLU A 16 3.12 -8.04 -10.44
N GLY A 17 2.71 -8.39 -11.68
CA GLY A 17 1.59 -9.29 -11.99
C GLY A 17 0.36 -8.66 -12.64
N ASP A 18 0.41 -8.41 -13.97
CA ASP A 18 -0.70 -8.16 -14.93
C ASP A 18 -1.84 -7.17 -14.54
N ALA A 19 -1.65 -6.40 -13.47
CA ALA A 19 -2.59 -5.42 -12.95
C ALA A 19 -2.04 -4.00 -13.07
N ALA A 20 -2.94 -3.01 -13.05
CA ALA A 20 -2.59 -1.60 -13.01
C ALA A 20 -1.53 -1.32 -11.92
N ARG A 21 -0.44 -0.67 -12.31
CA ARG A 21 0.69 -0.41 -11.42
C ARG A 21 0.29 0.53 -10.28
N PHE A 22 0.76 0.24 -9.07
CA PHE A 22 0.47 1.07 -7.89
C PHE A 22 1.03 2.50 -8.10
N PRO A 23 0.25 3.57 -7.88
CA PRO A 23 0.73 4.94 -8.07
C PRO A 23 1.95 5.21 -7.20
N THR A 24 3.09 5.49 -7.84
CA THR A 24 4.39 5.66 -7.17
C THR A 24 5.08 6.90 -7.70
N ASP A 25 5.56 7.75 -6.80
CA ASP A 25 6.43 8.89 -7.11
C ASP A 25 7.80 8.70 -6.48
N VAL A 26 8.81 9.24 -7.14
CA VAL A 26 10.19 9.24 -6.67
C VAL A 26 10.59 10.70 -6.42
N MET A 27 11.09 11.00 -5.24
CA MET A 27 11.48 12.36 -4.87
C MET A 27 12.49 12.36 -3.72
N ASP A 28 13.24 13.44 -3.57
CA ASP A 28 14.07 13.66 -2.39
C ASP A 28 13.19 14.20 -1.25
N PHE A 29 13.08 13.46 -0.15
CA PHE A 29 12.18 13.80 0.95
C PHE A 29 12.59 15.08 1.69
N GLU A 30 13.89 15.31 1.84
CA GLU A 30 14.41 16.47 2.57
C GLU A 30 14.23 17.72 1.71
N GLN A 31 14.60 17.65 0.42
CA GLN A 31 14.46 18.79 -0.50
C GLN A 31 13.00 19.18 -0.76
N THR A 32 12.07 18.22 -0.70
CA THR A 32 10.63 18.49 -0.87
C THR A 32 9.92 18.82 0.44
N GLY A 33 10.58 18.70 1.59
CA GLY A 33 9.98 18.91 2.92
C GLY A 33 8.96 17.83 3.30
N LEU A 34 8.98 16.67 2.65
CA LEU A 34 8.07 15.56 2.94
C LEU A 34 8.46 14.81 4.22
N GLY A 35 9.75 14.77 4.56
CA GLY A 35 10.26 14.10 5.75
C GLY A 35 11.79 14.13 5.84
N ASP A 36 12.31 13.42 6.83
CA ASP A 36 13.76 13.35 7.06
C ASP A 36 14.48 12.49 6.02
N ALA A 37 15.76 12.79 5.76
CA ALA A 37 16.61 12.05 4.82
C ALA A 37 16.73 10.54 5.13
N GLY A 38 16.48 10.13 6.38
CA GLY A 38 16.46 8.73 6.79
C GLY A 38 15.20 7.95 6.40
N GLY A 39 14.14 8.62 5.95
CA GLY A 39 12.91 7.98 5.47
C GLY A 39 13.12 7.34 4.10
N VAL A 40 12.68 6.08 3.92
CA VAL A 40 12.86 5.36 2.65
C VAL A 40 11.65 5.47 1.73
N TRP A 41 10.45 5.38 2.30
CA TRP A 41 9.20 5.51 1.59
C TRP A 41 8.16 6.14 2.50
N TRP A 42 7.07 6.60 1.90
CA TRP A 42 5.88 7.06 2.59
C TRP A 42 4.64 6.67 1.79
N LEU A 43 3.62 6.16 2.49
CA LEU A 43 2.33 5.85 1.89
C LEU A 43 1.36 7.00 2.17
N HIS A 44 1.01 7.74 1.12
CA HIS A 44 -0.17 8.57 1.13
C HIS A 44 -1.42 7.69 1.02
N HIS A 45 -2.39 7.96 1.88
CA HIS A 45 -3.73 7.41 1.76
C HIS A 45 -4.75 8.48 2.16
N ASP A 46 -5.78 8.65 1.33
CA ASP A 46 -6.97 9.43 1.67
C ASP A 46 -8.19 8.51 1.64
N LEU A 47 -8.74 8.23 2.83
CA LEU A 47 -9.90 7.36 3.02
C LEU A 47 -11.17 8.17 3.35
N SER A 48 -11.18 9.48 3.05
CA SER A 48 -12.34 10.35 3.32
C SER A 48 -13.53 10.10 2.39
N ASP A 49 -13.30 9.46 1.23
CA ASP A 49 -14.31 9.02 0.29
C ASP A 49 -13.98 7.59 -0.18
N LEU A 50 -14.71 6.60 0.36
CA LEU A 50 -14.50 5.20 0.00
C LEU A 50 -15.09 4.83 -1.37
N ASP A 51 -15.91 5.68 -1.98
CA ASP A 51 -16.43 5.49 -3.33
C ASP A 51 -15.50 6.03 -4.42
N ALA A 52 -14.46 6.78 -4.03
CA ALA A 52 -13.46 7.35 -4.92
C ALA A 52 -12.60 6.28 -5.64
N ASN A 53 -11.86 6.73 -6.66
CA ASN A 53 -10.93 5.87 -7.39
C ASN A 53 -9.69 5.56 -6.51
N PRO A 54 -9.32 4.29 -6.31
CA PRO A 54 -8.14 3.93 -5.52
C PRO A 54 -6.85 4.63 -5.99
N LEU A 55 -6.68 4.84 -7.30
CA LEU A 55 -5.48 5.43 -7.89
C LEU A 55 -5.33 6.93 -7.59
N SER A 56 -6.42 7.64 -7.24
CA SER A 56 -6.35 9.03 -6.78
C SER A 56 -6.10 9.13 -5.27
N CYS A 57 -6.47 8.10 -4.51
CA CYS A 57 -6.43 8.12 -3.05
C CYS A 57 -5.15 7.52 -2.46
N LEU A 58 -4.52 6.60 -3.19
CA LEU A 58 -3.35 5.85 -2.71
C LEU A 58 -2.11 6.20 -3.52
N ARG A 59 -1.00 6.47 -2.84
CA ARG A 59 0.26 6.80 -3.51
C ARG A 59 1.46 6.45 -2.64
N ILE A 60 2.40 5.70 -3.19
CA ILE A 60 3.70 5.48 -2.57
C ILE A 60 4.63 6.60 -3.03
N ARG A 61 5.35 7.22 -2.10
CA ARG A 61 6.48 8.09 -2.41
C ARG A 61 7.74 7.38 -1.97
N ILE A 62 8.75 7.31 -2.83
CA ILE A 62 10.04 6.68 -2.56
C ILE A 62 11.10 7.77 -2.50
N ASN A 63 11.92 7.75 -1.45
CA ASN A 63 12.99 8.71 -1.26
C ASN A 63 14.18 8.37 -2.16
N SER A 64 14.42 9.17 -3.20
CA SER A 64 15.55 8.98 -4.11
C SER A 64 16.91 9.26 -3.46
N ALA A 65 16.95 10.10 -2.42
CA ALA A 65 18.18 10.39 -1.69
C ALA A 65 18.63 9.24 -0.77
N HIS A 66 17.71 8.32 -0.43
CA HIS A 66 18.02 7.18 0.42
C HIS A 66 18.56 6.00 -0.40
N PRO A 67 19.71 5.38 -0.05
CA PRO A 67 20.30 4.28 -0.84
C PRO A 67 19.40 3.07 -1.05
N ALA A 68 18.53 2.76 -0.09
CA ALA A 68 17.52 1.71 -0.26
C ALA A 68 16.37 2.14 -1.21
N GLY A 69 16.01 3.43 -1.19
CA GLY A 69 14.98 3.97 -2.08
C GLY A 69 15.44 4.01 -3.53
N SER A 70 16.67 4.45 -3.80
CA SER A 70 17.28 4.37 -5.15
C SER A 70 17.26 2.92 -5.67
N ARG A 71 17.72 1.96 -4.87
CA ARG A 71 17.72 0.54 -5.28
C ARG A 71 16.33 -0.03 -5.55
N LEU A 72 15.31 0.41 -4.81
CA LEU A 72 13.91 0.06 -5.08
C LEU A 72 13.47 0.57 -6.46
N VAL A 73 13.79 1.83 -6.78
CA VAL A 73 13.46 2.47 -8.06
C VAL A 73 14.17 1.81 -9.23
N ASP A 74 15.46 1.50 -9.06
CA ASP A 74 16.30 0.88 -10.09
C ASP A 74 15.96 -0.60 -10.34
N GLY A 75 15.09 -1.19 -9.53
CA GLY A 75 14.68 -2.59 -9.64
C GLY A 75 15.82 -3.58 -9.37
N SER A 76 16.86 -3.16 -8.66
CA SER A 76 18.05 -3.98 -8.40
C SER A 76 17.67 -5.30 -7.70
N PRO A 77 18.27 -6.45 -8.07
CA PRO A 77 18.05 -7.72 -7.37
C PRO A 77 18.30 -7.62 -5.87
N GLU A 78 19.32 -6.84 -5.47
CA GLU A 78 19.70 -6.55 -4.08
C GLU A 78 18.67 -5.73 -3.31
N ALA A 79 17.61 -5.23 -3.98
CA ALA A 79 16.47 -4.60 -3.34
C ALA A 79 15.37 -5.59 -2.94
N SER A 80 15.56 -6.91 -3.08
CA SER A 80 14.53 -7.91 -2.78
C SER A 80 13.95 -7.77 -1.36
N ASP A 81 14.81 -7.68 -0.35
CA ASP A 81 14.37 -7.50 1.04
C ASP A 81 13.64 -6.16 1.24
N ALA A 82 14.13 -5.10 0.60
CA ALA A 82 13.49 -3.78 0.67
C ALA A 82 12.12 -3.79 -0.02
N ARG A 83 11.97 -4.49 -1.15
CA ARG A 83 10.68 -4.66 -1.85
C ARG A 83 9.72 -5.47 -0.99
N SER A 84 10.19 -6.55 -0.37
CA SER A 84 9.38 -7.35 0.54
C SER A 84 8.93 -6.52 1.75
N ALA A 85 9.82 -5.72 2.34
CA ALA A 85 9.51 -4.81 3.43
C ALA A 85 8.51 -3.72 3.03
N LEU A 86 8.68 -3.10 1.85
CA LEU A 86 7.73 -2.13 1.31
C LEU A 86 6.36 -2.75 1.08
N TYR A 87 6.30 -3.93 0.44
CA TYR A 87 5.05 -4.64 0.20
C TYR A 87 4.34 -4.97 1.51
N TRP A 88 5.09 -5.49 2.49
CA TRP A 88 4.60 -5.72 3.85
C TRP A 88 3.99 -4.46 4.46
N ASP A 89 4.76 -3.38 4.51
CA ASP A 89 4.37 -2.16 5.21
C ASP A 89 3.17 -1.48 4.54
N VAL A 90 3.10 -1.46 3.21
CA VAL A 90 1.94 -0.92 2.49
C VAL A 90 0.67 -1.70 2.79
N ASN A 91 0.70 -3.03 2.71
CA ASN A 91 -0.47 -3.86 3.03
C ASN A 91 -0.87 -3.66 4.50
N ARG A 92 0.11 -3.60 5.40
CA ARG A 92 -0.11 -3.38 6.83
C ARG A 92 -0.79 -2.03 7.10
N LEU A 93 -0.26 -0.94 6.56
CA LEU A 93 -0.80 0.41 6.73
C LEU A 93 -2.23 0.53 6.17
N LEU A 94 -2.49 -0.01 4.98
CA LEU A 94 -3.83 0.01 4.38
C LEU A 94 -4.85 -0.80 5.19
N VAL A 95 -4.49 -2.00 5.67
CA VAL A 95 -5.37 -2.80 6.54
C VAL A 95 -5.68 -2.03 7.82
N HIS A 96 -4.69 -1.37 8.43
CA HIS A 96 -4.94 -0.60 9.64
C HIS A 96 -5.83 0.61 9.40
N ALA A 97 -5.54 1.41 8.37
CA ALA A 97 -6.33 2.58 8.01
C ALA A 97 -7.79 2.19 7.68
N ALA A 98 -8.00 1.12 6.92
CA ALA A 98 -9.33 0.60 6.63
C ALA A 98 -10.06 0.19 7.92
N LEU A 99 -9.41 -0.57 8.80
CA LEU A 99 -9.99 -0.97 10.07
C LEU A 99 -10.14 0.17 11.08
N ASP A 100 -9.57 1.34 10.85
CA ASP A 100 -9.83 2.56 11.66
C ASP A 100 -11.05 3.35 11.13
N SER A 101 -11.43 3.18 9.87
CA SER A 101 -12.60 3.84 9.26
C SER A 101 -13.92 3.15 9.64
N ASP A 102 -14.80 3.84 10.35
CA ASP A 102 -16.15 3.34 10.67
C ASP A 102 -17.00 3.11 9.42
N GLU A 103 -16.86 3.97 8.42
CA GLU A 103 -17.50 3.82 7.12
C GLU A 103 -17.07 2.52 6.45
N PHE A 104 -15.76 2.20 6.47
CA PHE A 104 -15.26 0.93 5.94
C PHE A 104 -15.89 -0.28 6.63
N VAL A 105 -15.93 -0.26 7.96
CA VAL A 105 -16.44 -1.40 8.75
C VAL A 105 -17.95 -1.57 8.64
N THR A 106 -18.69 -0.48 8.50
CA THR A 106 -20.15 -0.51 8.33
C THR A 106 -20.57 -0.81 6.90
N GLY A 107 -19.81 -0.35 5.90
CA GLY A 107 -20.06 -0.54 4.47
C GLY A 107 -19.53 -1.85 3.87
N TRP A 108 -18.90 -2.71 4.68
CA TRP A 108 -18.34 -3.99 4.22
C TRP A 108 -19.33 -4.82 3.41
N GLY A 109 -18.92 -5.24 2.21
CA GLY A 109 -19.75 -6.03 1.29
C GLY A 109 -20.70 -5.19 0.42
N ALA A 110 -20.73 -3.87 0.61
CA ALA A 110 -21.60 -2.95 -0.12
C ALA A 110 -20.85 -1.93 -0.99
N PHE A 111 -19.51 -1.93 -0.98
CA PHE A 111 -18.72 -0.99 -1.78
C PHE A 111 -18.84 -1.26 -3.28
N ARG A 112 -18.95 -0.18 -4.05
CA ARG A 112 -18.99 -0.23 -5.52
C ARG A 112 -17.71 -0.85 -6.08
N VAL A 113 -17.83 -1.80 -7.02
CA VAL A 113 -16.66 -2.42 -7.68
C VAL A 113 -15.76 -1.34 -8.29
N GLY A 114 -14.46 -1.45 -8.02
CA GLY A 114 -13.46 -0.48 -8.49
C GLY A 114 -13.31 0.78 -7.64
N SER A 115 -14.08 0.92 -6.56
CA SER A 115 -13.89 1.97 -5.55
C SER A 115 -12.76 1.64 -4.57
N LEU A 116 -12.29 2.65 -3.83
CA LEU A 116 -11.31 2.48 -2.75
C LEU A 116 -11.80 1.48 -1.69
N GLY A 117 -13.04 1.61 -1.23
CA GLY A 117 -13.63 0.69 -0.26
C GLY A 117 -13.65 -0.75 -0.76
N HIS A 118 -14.00 -0.95 -2.03
CA HIS A 118 -13.96 -2.29 -2.65
C HIS A 118 -12.53 -2.83 -2.73
N THR A 119 -11.54 -2.02 -3.09
CA THR A 119 -10.13 -2.43 -3.12
C THR A 119 -9.61 -2.83 -1.73
N LEU A 120 -9.92 -2.05 -0.69
CA LEU A 120 -9.54 -2.36 0.69
C LEU A 120 -10.26 -3.62 1.20
N GLU A 121 -11.52 -3.82 0.81
CA GLU A 121 -12.27 -5.05 1.10
C GLU A 121 -11.62 -6.27 0.44
N GLN A 122 -11.26 -6.19 -0.84
CA GLN A 122 -10.57 -7.29 -1.54
C GLN A 122 -9.22 -7.61 -0.90
N LEU A 123 -8.47 -6.58 -0.47
CA LEU A 123 -7.25 -6.78 0.30
C LEU A 123 -7.50 -7.58 1.58
N CYS A 124 -8.48 -7.17 2.39
CA CYS A 124 -8.81 -7.85 3.63
C CYS A 124 -9.32 -9.27 3.40
N ARG A 125 -10.17 -9.49 2.38
CA ARG A 125 -10.68 -10.83 2.00
C ARG A 125 -9.57 -11.76 1.51
N ARG A 126 -8.60 -11.24 0.75
CA ARG A 126 -7.44 -12.02 0.30
C ARG A 126 -6.62 -12.53 1.50
N LEU A 127 -6.42 -11.68 2.51
CA LEU A 127 -5.67 -12.03 3.72
C LEU A 127 -6.51 -12.91 4.68
N TRP A 128 -7.80 -12.62 4.81
CA TRP A 128 -8.74 -13.35 5.68
C TRP A 128 -10.06 -13.66 4.96
N PRO A 129 -10.12 -14.75 4.18
CA PRO A 129 -11.28 -15.07 3.32
C PRO A 129 -12.61 -15.24 4.06
N TYR A 130 -12.56 -15.55 5.35
CA TYR A 130 -13.73 -15.91 6.15
C TYR A 130 -14.03 -14.91 7.28
N GLN A 131 -13.42 -13.73 7.26
CA GLN A 131 -13.66 -12.69 8.27
C GLN A 131 -14.17 -11.41 7.61
N ASP A 132 -15.18 -10.80 8.20
CA ASP A 132 -15.62 -9.46 7.84
C ASP A 132 -14.80 -8.39 8.58
N ALA A 133 -14.98 -7.13 8.21
CA ALA A 133 -14.21 -6.04 8.81
C ALA A 133 -14.53 -5.82 10.31
N ARG A 134 -15.72 -6.18 10.78
CA ARG A 134 -16.08 -6.10 12.22
C ARG A 134 -15.29 -7.12 13.02
N ALA A 135 -15.23 -8.36 12.55
CA ALA A 135 -14.45 -9.43 13.15
C ALA A 135 -12.94 -9.11 13.14
N LEU A 136 -12.43 -8.56 12.02
CA LEU A 136 -11.04 -8.14 11.92
C LEU A 136 -10.70 -6.99 12.89
N ARG A 137 -11.56 -5.96 12.97
CA ARG A 137 -11.40 -4.87 13.94
C ARG A 137 -11.43 -5.38 15.38
N ALA A 138 -12.37 -6.28 15.70
CA ALA A 138 -12.47 -6.88 17.03
C ALA A 138 -11.24 -7.74 17.37
N SER A 139 -10.76 -8.56 16.44
CA SER A 139 -9.53 -9.36 16.60
C SER A 139 -8.32 -8.48 16.88
N ARG A 140 -8.15 -7.41 16.09
CA ARG A 140 -7.09 -6.41 16.25
C ARG A 140 -7.16 -5.67 17.59
N ALA A 141 -8.36 -5.37 18.08
CA ALA A 141 -8.58 -4.71 19.37
C ALA A 141 -8.35 -5.67 20.56
N ASN A 142 -8.70 -6.94 20.41
CA ASN A 142 -8.53 -7.95 21.45
C ASN A 142 -7.06 -8.31 21.68
N ASP A 143 -6.30 -8.52 20.60
CA ASP A 143 -4.86 -8.81 20.69
C ASP A 143 -4.14 -8.26 19.45
N ARG A 144 -3.58 -7.06 19.62
CA ARG A 144 -2.86 -6.38 18.53
C ARG A 144 -1.62 -7.16 18.09
N GLY A 145 -0.87 -7.74 19.04
CA GLY A 145 0.36 -8.47 18.73
C GLY A 145 0.08 -9.71 17.89
N ARG A 146 -0.92 -10.49 18.29
CA ARG A 146 -1.35 -11.68 17.52
C ARG A 146 -1.92 -11.31 16.15
N PHE A 147 -2.65 -10.20 16.04
CA PHE A 147 -3.14 -9.69 14.76
C PHE A 147 -1.98 -9.35 13.80
N GLU A 148 -0.95 -8.66 14.28
CA GLU A 148 0.23 -8.28 13.49
C GLU A 148 1.01 -9.51 13.00
N VAL A 149 1.22 -10.52 13.86
CA VAL A 149 1.84 -11.81 13.46
C VAL A 149 1.00 -12.51 12.38
N SER A 150 -0.33 -12.51 12.55
CA SER A 150 -1.26 -13.08 11.58
C SER A 150 -1.21 -12.36 10.23
N LEU A 151 -1.12 -11.03 10.24
CA LEU A 151 -1.00 -10.17 9.06
C LEU A 151 0.34 -10.41 8.35
N GLN A 152 1.45 -10.45 9.09
CA GLN A 152 2.79 -10.73 8.56
C GLN A 152 2.86 -12.06 7.83
N ALA A 153 2.33 -13.12 8.45
CA ALA A 153 2.31 -14.46 7.87
C ALA A 153 1.50 -14.54 6.56
N ARG A 154 0.45 -13.71 6.41
CA ARG A 154 -0.44 -13.71 5.25
C ARG A 154 0.07 -12.85 4.09
N VAL A 155 0.81 -11.79 4.40
CA VAL A 155 1.40 -10.92 3.39
C VAL A 155 2.67 -11.54 2.79
N GLY A 156 3.37 -12.41 3.54
CA GLY A 156 4.57 -13.08 3.04
C GLY A 156 5.82 -12.19 3.14
N LEU A 157 6.06 -11.60 4.31
CA LEU A 157 7.32 -10.86 4.53
C LEU A 157 8.51 -11.84 4.42
N PHE A 158 9.51 -11.46 3.62
CA PHE A 158 10.69 -12.26 3.26
C PHE A 158 10.41 -13.56 2.50
N THR A 159 9.24 -13.71 1.88
CA THR A 159 9.01 -14.79 0.91
C THR A 159 9.28 -14.29 -0.49
N GLU A 160 9.97 -15.09 -1.31
CA GLU A 160 10.02 -14.83 -2.75
C GLU A 160 8.58 -14.82 -3.28
N ALA A 161 8.23 -13.81 -4.08
CA ALA A 161 6.96 -13.83 -4.79
C ALA A 161 6.96 -15.11 -5.65
N ALA A 162 6.00 -16.00 -5.41
CA ALA A 162 5.78 -17.09 -6.34
C ALA A 162 5.43 -16.44 -7.69
N GLY A 163 6.35 -16.58 -8.65
CA GLY A 163 6.19 -16.05 -10.01
C GLY A 163 5.03 -16.65 -10.79
#